data_AF-A0A109QK40-F1
#
_entry.id   AF-A0A109QK40-F1
#
_cell.length_a   1.000
_cell.length_b   1.000
_cell.length_c   1.000
_cell.angle_alpha   90.00
_cell.angle_beta   90.00
_cell.angle_gamma   90.00
#
_symmetry.space_group_name_H-M   'P 1'
#
loop_
_entity.id
_entity.type
_entity.pdbx_description
1 polymer ?
#
loop_
_entity_poly.entity_id
_entity_poly.type
_entity_poly.pdbx_seq_one_letter_code
_entity_poly.pdbx_strand_id
1 'polypeptide(L)' 'MPPFFQALSYLVPARYLIEVLRGVMLKGVEWEVLWPDLLALALFAVLVLFLASVRFRRQVAV' A
#
# COMPACT_ATOMS: atom_id res chain seq x y z
N MET A 1 -18.36 6.58 10.62
CA MET A 1 -17.38 7.66 10.35
C MET A 1 -17.75 8.33 9.04
N PRO A 2 -17.53 9.65 8.87
CA PRO A 2 -17.93 10.36 7.66
C PRO A 2 -17.35 9.66 6.42
N PRO A 3 -18.13 9.42 5.36
CA PRO A 3 -17.72 8.60 4.22
C PRO A 3 -16.48 9.14 3.51
N PHE A 4 -16.25 10.46 3.59
CA PHE A 4 -15.08 11.13 3.03
C PHE A 4 -13.75 10.66 3.65
N PHE A 5 -13.68 10.58 4.98
CA PHE A 5 -12.49 10.10 5.67
C PHE A 5 -12.29 8.60 5.50
N GLN A 6 -13.38 7.85 5.28
CA GLN A 6 -13.30 6.41 5.02
C GLN A 6 -12.69 6.14 3.64
N ALA A 7 -13.08 6.92 2.62
CA ALA A 7 -12.44 6.87 1.30
C ALA A 7 -10.95 7.26 1.36
N LEU A 8 -10.62 8.31 2.12
CA LEU A 8 -9.23 8.73 2.31
C LEU A 8 -8.39 7.67 3.04
N SER A 9 -9.01 6.92 3.95
CA SER A 9 -8.35 5.84 4.68
C SER A 9 -8.03 4.63 3.79
N TYR A 10 -8.77 4.39 2.70
CA TYR A 10 -8.41 3.38 1.70
C TYR A 10 -7.19 3.77 0.85
N LEU A 11 -6.86 5.06 0.84
CA LEU A 11 -5.69 5.61 0.16
C LEU A 11 -4.40 5.44 0.98
N VAL A 12 -4.52 5.09 2.28
CA VAL A 12 -3.38 4.93 3.19
C VAL A 12 -2.85 3.49 3.12
N PRO A 13 -1.65 3.26 2.58
CA PRO A 13 -1.09 1.91 2.40
C PRO A 13 -0.80 1.18 3.72
N ALA A 14 -0.56 1.96 4.80
CA ALA A 14 -0.29 1.42 6.12
C ALA A 14 -1.44 0.57 6.68
N ARG A 15 -2.67 0.78 6.19
CA ARG A 15 -3.82 -0.06 6.56
C ARG A 15 -3.62 -1.51 6.11
N TYR A 16 -3.29 -1.71 4.84
CA TYR A 16 -3.08 -3.03 4.25
C TYR A 16 -1.94 -3.78 4.96
N LEU A 17 -0.88 -3.07 5.37
CA LEU A 17 0.23 -3.67 6.13
C LEU A 17 -0.23 -4.19 7.49
N ILE A 18 -1.03 -3.41 8.24
CA ILE A 18 -1.56 -3.82 9.55
C ILE A 18 -2.56 -4.98 9.40
N GLU A 19 -3.35 -5.00 8.33
CA GLU A 19 -4.35 -6.03 8.05
C GLU A 19 -3.69 -7.38 7.72
N VAL A 20 -2.65 -7.38 6.87
CA VAL A 20 -1.79 -8.54 6.59
C VAL A 20 -1.09 -9.05 7.85
N LEU A 21 -0.43 -8.17 8.61
CA LEU A 21 0.27 -8.54 9.85
C LEU A 21 -0.69 -9.19 10.85
N ARG A 22 -1.89 -8.65 10.99
CA ARG A 22 -2.92 -9.18 11.88
C ARG A 22 -3.47 -10.51 11.39
N GLY A 23 -3.65 -10.69 10.08
CA GLY A 23 -4.02 -11.95 9.46
C GLY A 23 -2.98 -13.04 9.72
N VAL A 24 -1.71 -12.74 9.46
CA VAL A 24 -0.60 -13.69 9.65
C VAL A 24 -0.39 -14.02 11.13
N MET A 25 -0.27 -13.02 12.01
CA MET A 25 0.07 -13.27 13.41
C MET A 25 -1.07 -13.85 14.25
N LEU A 26 -2.33 -13.45 14.01
CA LEU A 26 -3.43 -13.79 14.92
C LEU A 26 -4.37 -14.87 14.39
N LYS A 27 -4.44 -15.06 13.07
CA LYS A 27 -5.48 -15.90 12.46
C LYS A 27 -4.95 -17.05 11.61
N GLY A 28 -3.66 -17.08 11.27
CA GLY A 28 -3.11 -18.12 10.37
C GLY A 28 -3.87 -18.15 9.05
N VAL A 29 -4.15 -16.97 8.47
CA VAL A 29 -5.06 -16.81 7.33
C VAL A 29 -4.44 -17.37 6.05
N GLU A 30 -5.28 -18.01 5.25
CA GLU A 30 -4.94 -18.55 3.93
C GLU A 30 -4.58 -17.44 2.92
N TRP A 31 -3.74 -17.79 1.94
CA TRP A 31 -3.20 -16.86 0.94
C TRP A 31 -4.27 -16.07 0.16
N GLU A 32 -5.48 -16.62 0.02
CA GLU A 32 -6.62 -15.99 -0.67
C GLU A 32 -7.13 -14.70 -0.02
N VAL A 33 -6.83 -14.44 1.24
CA VAL A 33 -7.23 -13.19 1.90
C VAL A 33 -6.09 -12.17 1.93
N LEU A 34 -4.84 -12.64 1.85
CA LEU A 34 -3.64 -11.80 1.90
C LEU A 34 -3.27 -11.15 0.56
N TRP A 35 -3.57 -11.83 -0.56
CA TRP A 35 -3.14 -11.37 -1.88
C TRP A 35 -3.64 -9.96 -2.27
N PRO A 36 -4.86 -9.48 -1.93
CA PRO A 36 -5.31 -8.16 -2.34
C PRO A 36 -4.51 -7.06 -1.62
N ASP A 37 -4.23 -7.27 -0.33
CA ASP A 37 -3.47 -6.34 0.51
C ASP A 37 -2.01 -6.28 0.07
N LEU A 38 -1.41 -7.44 -0.25
CA LEU A 38 -0.06 -7.51 -0.82
C LEU A 38 0.03 -6.84 -2.18
N LEU A 39 -0.98 -7.01 -3.03
CA LEU A 39 -1.05 -6.36 -4.35
C LEU A 39 -1.20 -4.84 -4.21
N ALA A 40 -2.01 -4.37 -3.26
CA ALA A 40 -2.12 -2.95 -2.94
C ALA A 40 -0.79 -2.35 -2.45
N LEU A 41 -0.05 -3.08 -1.60
CA LEU A 41 1.30 -2.69 -1.16
C LEU A 41 2.30 -2.65 -2.33
N ALA A 42 2.28 -3.68 -3.19
CA ALA A 42 3.16 -3.75 -4.36
C ALA A 42 2.88 -2.61 -5.34
N LEU A 43 1.61 -2.31 -5.61
CA LEU A 43 1.20 -1.20 -6.46
C LEU A 43 1.67 0.14 -5.87
N PHE A 44 1.54 0.32 -4.55
CA PHE A 44 2.04 1.51 -3.87
C PHE A 44 3.56 1.64 -3.97
N ALA A 45 4.31 0.55 -3.74
CA ALA A 45 5.76 0.54 -3.87
C ALA A 45 6.21 0.91 -5.30
N VAL A 46 5.57 0.35 -6.32
CA VAL A 46 5.83 0.67 -7.73
C VAL A 46 5.52 2.14 -8.02
N LEU A 47 4.39 2.66 -7.54
CA LEU A 47 4.05 4.08 -7.72
C LEU A 47 5.09 5.00 -7.07
N VAL A 48 5.49 4.73 -5.83
CA VAL A 48 6.49 5.53 -5.14
C VAL A 48 7.84 5.45 -5.84
N LEU A 49 8.28 4.25 -6.25
CA LEU A 49 9.52 4.06 -7.00
C LEU A 49 9.48 4.76 -8.36
N PHE A 50 8.34 4.73 -9.04
CA PHE A 50 8.14 5.42 -10.31
C PHE A 50 8.20 6.94 -10.11
N LEU A 51 7.48 7.48 -9.13
CA LEU A 51 7.55 8.91 -8.77
C LEU A 51 8.98 9.30 -8.40
N ALA A 52 9.66 8.50 -7.59
CA ALA A 52 11.05 8.74 -7.21
C ALA A 52 11.97 8.72 -8.43
N SER A 53 11.83 7.75 -9.33
CA SER A 53 12.62 7.64 -10.56
C SER A 53 12.40 8.81 -11.52
N VAL A 54 11.17 9.30 -11.63
CA VAL A 54 10.82 10.51 -12.42
C VAL A 54 11.37 11.76 -11.75
N ARG A 55 11.24 11.88 -10.42
CA ARG A 55 11.76 13.00 -9.62
C ARG A 55 13.28 13.07 -9.67
N PHE A 56 13.96 11.92 -9.63
CA PHE A 56 15.41 11.79 -9.64
C PHE A 56 15.99 12.16 -11.01
N ARG A 57 15.37 11.69 -12.10
CA ARG A 57 15.72 12.14 -13.47
C ARG A 57 15.57 13.65 -13.65
N ARG A 58 14.60 14.27 -12.97
CA ARG A 58 14.41 15.72 -12.98
C ARG A 58 15.43 16.50 -12.15
N GLN A 59 16.09 15.90 -11.17
CA GLN A 59 17.14 16.57 -10.38
C GLN A 59 18.52 16.48 -11.03
N VAL A 60 18.80 15.43 -11.80
CA VAL A 60 20.10 15.25 -12.50
C VAL A 60 20.19 16.09 -13.79
N ALA A 61 19.05 16.54 -14.34
CA ALA A 61 18.99 17.34 -15.56
C ALA A 61 18.90 18.86 -15.32
N VAL A 62 19.08 19.33 -14.07
CA VAL A 62 19.16 20.76 -13.69
C VAL A 62 20.59 21.06 -13.27
#